data_AF-A0A7C7JRT3-F1
#
_entry.id   AF-A0A7C7JRT3-F1
#
_cell.length_a   1.000
_cell.length_b   1.000
_cell.length_c   1.000
_cell.angle_alpha   90.00
_cell.angle_beta   90.00
_cell.angle_gamma   90.00
#
_symmetry.space_group_name_H-M   'P 1'
#
loop_
_entity.id
_entity.type
_entity.pdbx_description
1 polymer ?
#
loop_
_entity_poly.entity_id
_entity_poly.type
_entity_poly.pdbx_seq_one_letter_code
_entity_poly.pdbx_strand_id
1 'polypeptide(L)'
;SEIENWTSPVLLIHGDDDRNVDFSQTVGLVQLLRAHGVEYELMVWPDDVHSTLLFRRWVEAFEASDDFLDRKLVQGERVTAEGLPGRR
;
A
#
# COMPACT_ATOMS: atom_id res chain seq x y z
N SER A 1 -19.75 1.34 -7.15
CA SER A 1 -18.66 2.06 -6.43
C SER A 1 -17.42 2.04 -7.30
N GLU A 2 -16.49 3.01 -7.19
CA GLU A 2 -15.26 3.02 -8.02
C GLU A 2 -14.38 1.77 -7.83
N ILE A 3 -14.51 1.09 -6.68
CA ILE A 3 -13.79 -0.16 -6.40
C ILE A 3 -14.10 -1.27 -7.42
N GLU A 4 -15.31 -1.28 -8.01
CA GLU A 4 -15.71 -2.30 -9.00
C GLU A 4 -14.90 -2.20 -10.30
N ASN A 5 -14.38 -1.02 -10.61
CA ASN A 5 -13.61 -0.74 -11.83
C ASN A 5 -12.09 -0.70 -11.57
N TRP A 6 -11.65 -0.83 -10.31
CA TRP A 6 -10.24 -0.78 -9.96
C TRP A 6 -9.55 -2.07 -10.40
N THR A 7 -8.54 -1.95 -11.27
CA THR A 7 -7.78 -3.09 -11.79
C THR A 7 -6.27 -3.01 -11.53
N SER A 8 -5.72 -1.81 -11.36
CA SER A 8 -4.29 -1.61 -11.14
C SER A 8 -3.84 -2.09 -9.76
N PRO A 9 -2.64 -2.70 -9.64
CA PRO A 9 -2.04 -2.95 -8.34
C PRO A 9 -1.85 -1.64 -7.55
N VAL A 10 -1.93 -1.69 -6.22
CA VAL A 10 -1.76 -0.51 -5.37
C VAL A 10 -0.88 -0.75 -4.15
N LEU A 11 0.02 0.21 -3.86
CA LEU A 11 0.73 0.30 -2.60
C LEU A 11 0.01 1.29 -1.67
N LEU A 12 -0.34 0.86 -0.47
CA LEU A 12 -0.92 1.69 0.58
C LEU A 12 0.11 1.91 1.70
N ILE A 13 0.38 3.17 2.06
CA ILE A 13 1.28 3.54 3.16
C ILE A 13 0.50 4.46 4.10
N HIS A 14 0.41 4.13 5.40
CA HIS A 14 -0.35 4.93 6.37
C HIS A 14 0.23 4.86 7.79
N GLY A 15 0.30 5.99 8.49
CA GLY A 15 0.42 6.02 9.95
C GLY A 15 -0.93 5.75 10.62
N ASP A 16 -0.96 4.97 11.70
CA ASP A 16 -2.22 4.57 12.35
C ASP A 16 -2.80 5.63 13.30
N ASP A 17 -1.99 6.59 13.79
CA ASP A 17 -2.42 7.75 14.58
C ASP A 17 -2.59 9.02 13.69
N ASP A 18 -2.97 8.81 12.43
CA ASP A 18 -3.34 9.90 11.54
C ASP A 18 -4.69 10.54 11.96
N ARG A 19 -4.62 11.78 12.44
CA ARG A 19 -5.77 12.57 12.89
C ARG A 19 -6.50 13.31 11.77
N ASN A 20 -5.93 13.35 10.57
CA ASN A 20 -6.53 13.95 9.40
C ASN A 20 -7.33 12.92 8.61
N VAL A 21 -6.81 11.69 8.51
CA VAL A 21 -7.45 10.57 7.82
C VAL A 21 -7.49 9.38 8.74
N ASP A 22 -8.69 9.03 9.23
CA ASP A 22 -8.87 7.92 10.16
C ASP A 22 -8.38 6.59 9.55
N PHE A 23 -7.57 5.84 10.30
CA PHE A 23 -6.98 4.59 9.85
C PHE A 23 -8.02 3.53 9.44
N SER A 24 -9.25 3.59 9.97
CA SER A 24 -10.36 2.73 9.55
C SER A 24 -10.70 2.85 8.06
N GLN A 25 -10.39 3.98 7.42
CA GLN A 25 -10.54 4.15 5.97
C GLN A 25 -9.62 3.19 5.21
N THR A 26 -8.35 3.04 5.63
CA THR A 26 -7.43 2.06 5.05
C THR A 26 -7.87 0.64 5.34
N VAL A 27 -8.34 0.35 6.55
CA VAL A 27 -8.90 -0.97 6.89
C VAL A 27 -10.05 -1.34 5.96
N GLY A 28 -11.00 -0.42 5.76
CA GLY A 28 -12.13 -0.61 4.86
C GLY A 28 -11.69 -0.79 3.40
N LEU A 29 -10.77 0.03 2.91
CA LEU A 29 -10.25 -0.08 1.55
C LEU A 29 -9.54 -1.43 1.33
N VAL A 30 -8.73 -1.90 2.27
CA VAL A 30 -8.05 -3.20 2.19
C VAL A 30 -9.05 -4.36 2.12
N GLN A 31 -10.13 -4.30 2.90
CA GLN A 31 -11.20 -5.31 2.83
C GLN A 31 -11.88 -5.32 1.46
N LEU A 32 -12.15 -4.13 0.90
CA LEU A 32 -12.72 -3.96 -0.42
C LEU A 32 -11.77 -4.47 -1.53
N LEU A 33 -10.50 -4.08 -1.53
CA LEU A 33 -9.50 -4.55 -2.49
C LEU A 33 -9.39 -6.09 -2.47
N ARG A 34 -9.36 -6.69 -1.28
CA ARG A 34 -9.34 -8.15 -1.11
C ARG A 34 -10.61 -8.80 -1.67
N ALA A 35 -11.79 -8.25 -1.39
CA ALA A 35 -13.07 -8.78 -1.88
C ALA A 35 -13.18 -8.72 -3.41
N HIS A 36 -12.52 -7.74 -4.04
CA HIS A 36 -12.49 -7.56 -5.49
C HIS A 36 -11.28 -8.22 -6.18
N GLY A 37 -10.40 -8.89 -5.44
CA GLY A 37 -9.22 -9.54 -5.99
C GLY A 37 -8.19 -8.56 -6.58
N VAL A 38 -8.22 -7.29 -6.14
CA VAL A 38 -7.24 -6.29 -6.55
C VAL A 38 -5.93 -6.54 -5.80
N GLU A 39 -4.82 -6.59 -6.54
CA GLU A 39 -3.48 -6.75 -5.98
C GLU A 39 -3.11 -5.52 -5.14
N TYR A 40 -2.66 -5.73 -3.91
CA TYR A 40 -2.18 -4.63 -3.06
C TYR A 40 -1.01 -5.03 -2.17
N GLU A 41 -0.21 -4.03 -1.83
CA GLU A 41 0.82 -4.07 -0.79
C GLU A 41 0.46 -3.02 0.29
N LEU A 42 0.78 -3.31 1.54
CA LEU A 42 0.39 -2.46 2.68
C LEU A 42 1.58 -2.24 3.62
N MET A 43 1.88 -0.98 3.90
CA MET A 43 2.83 -0.54 4.91
C MET A 43 2.10 0.31 5.95
N VAL A 44 2.15 -0.12 7.20
CA VAL A 44 1.54 0.61 8.33
C VAL A 44 2.62 0.95 9.33
N TRP A 45 2.66 2.21 9.76
CA TRP A 45 3.57 2.66 10.80
C TRP A 45 2.80 2.94 12.09
N PRO A 46 3.02 2.13 13.14
CA PRO A 46 2.44 2.38 14.45
C PRO A 46 2.93 3.70 15.04
N ASP A 47 2.01 4.37 15.73
CA ASP A 47 2.19 5.64 16.43
C ASP A 47 2.69 6.77 15.50
N ASP A 48 2.35 6.72 14.21
CA ASP A 48 2.69 7.78 13.25
C ASP A 48 1.48 8.60 12.85
N VAL A 49 1.72 9.89 12.63
CA VAL A 49 0.71 10.87 12.22
C VAL A 49 0.66 11.02 10.70
N HIS A 50 -0.20 11.92 10.21
CA HIS A 50 -0.41 12.17 8.77
C HIS A 50 0.87 12.38 7.94
N SER A 51 1.87 13.04 8.54
CA SER A 51 3.18 13.23 7.92
C SER A 51 4.22 12.80 8.92
N THR A 52 4.94 11.73 8.58
CA THR A 52 5.94 11.17 9.48
C THR A 52 6.99 12.21 9.86
N LEU A 53 7.31 12.27 11.15
CA LEU A 53 8.35 13.16 11.69
C LEU A 53 9.74 12.52 11.58
N LEU A 54 9.82 11.24 11.26
CA LEU A 54 11.07 10.50 11.19
C LEU A 54 11.59 10.47 9.75
N PHE A 55 12.77 11.07 9.53
CA PHE A 55 13.45 11.03 8.23
C PHE A 55 13.58 9.61 7.68
N ARG A 56 13.86 8.62 8.54
CA ARG A 56 13.98 7.22 8.11
C ARG A 56 12.70 6.69 7.45
N ARG A 57 11.52 7.09 7.94
CA ARG A 57 10.23 6.63 7.41
C ARG A 57 9.96 7.28 6.05
N TRP A 58 10.40 8.52 5.85
CA TRP A 58 10.41 9.12 4.50
C TRP A 58 11.26 8.31 3.52
N VAL A 59 12.48 7.94 3.92
CA VAL A 59 13.36 7.10 3.07
C VAL A 59 12.72 5.74 2.79
N GLU A 60 12.20 5.06 3.82
CA GLU A 60 11.50 3.77 3.68
C GLU A 60 10.29 3.86 2.72
N ALA A 61 9.48 4.91 2.80
CA ALA A 61 8.35 5.10 1.87
C ALA A 61 8.81 5.37 0.44
N PHE A 62 9.88 6.15 0.24
CA PHE A 62 10.40 6.41 -1.10
C PHE A 62 10.98 5.14 -1.72
N GLU A 63 11.77 4.37 -0.96
CA GLU A 63 12.32 3.09 -1.41
C GLU A 63 11.21 2.07 -1.72
N ALA A 64 10.19 1.96 -0.86
CA ALA A 64 9.04 1.08 -1.12
C ALA A 64 8.23 1.50 -2.36
N SER A 65 8.07 2.81 -2.57
CA SER A 65 7.37 3.34 -3.76
C SER A 65 8.16 3.09 -5.04
N ASP A 66 9.49 3.28 -5.00
CA ASP A 66 10.39 3.02 -6.14
C ASP A 66 10.38 1.54 -6.53
N ASP A 67 10.58 0.64 -5.56
CA ASP A 67 10.52 -0.81 -5.77
C ASP A 67 9.16 -1.27 -6.32
N PHE A 68 8.07 -0.76 -5.74
CA PHE A 68 6.72 -1.09 -6.20
C PHE A 68 6.48 -0.66 -7.65
N LEU A 69 6.86 0.56 -8.01
CA LEU A 69 6.71 1.05 -9.37
C LEU A 69 7.64 0.31 -10.35
N ASP A 70 8.88 0.01 -9.97
CA ASP A 70 9.77 -0.78 -10.81
C ASP A 70 9.16 -2.16 -11.10
N ARG A 71 8.75 -2.90 -10.05
CA ARG A 71 8.14 -4.23 -10.22
C ARG A 71 6.83 -4.18 -11.02
N LYS A 72 5.90 -3.28 -10.68
CA LYS A 72 4.53 -3.30 -11.22
C LYS A 72 4.37 -2.55 -12.53
N LEU A 73 5.03 -1.40 -12.67
CA LEU A 73 4.88 -0.53 -13.84
C LEU A 73 5.97 -0.79 -14.89
N VAL A 74 7.23 -0.95 -14.48
CA VAL A 74 8.35 -1.15 -15.42
C VAL A 74 8.49 -2.61 -15.84
N GLN A 75 8.49 -3.53 -14.87
CA GLN A 75 8.71 -4.96 -15.13
C GLN A 75 7.41 -5.73 -15.40
N GLY A 76 6.25 -5.19 -15.01
CA GLY A 76 4.94 -5.83 -15.22
C GLY A 76 4.70 -7.08 -14.36
N GLU A 77 5.37 -7.19 -13.21
CA GLU A 77 5.22 -8.29 -12.27
C GLU A 77 3.84 -8.25 -11.58
N ARG A 78 3.17 -9.39 -11.44
CA ARG A 78 1.94 -9.51 -10.64
C ARG A 78 2.25 -9.84 -9.18
N VAL A 79 1.55 -9.22 -8.23
CA VAL A 79 1.57 -9.60 -6.81
C VAL A 79 0.84 -10.93 -6.70
N THR A 80 1.50 -11.97 -6.17
CA THR A 80 0.80 -13.22 -5.86
C THR A 80 -0.08 -13.04 -4.63
N ALA A 81 -1.19 -13.79 -4.56
CA ALA A 81 -2.27 -13.62 -3.57
C ALA A 81 -1.86 -13.75 -2.08
N GLU A 82 -0.58 -13.92 -1.77
CA GLU A 82 -0.05 -14.21 -0.44
C GLU A 82 0.87 -13.09 0.12
N GLY A 83 1.07 -11.99 -0.60
CA GLY A 83 1.85 -10.85 -0.10
C GLY A 83 3.34 -11.14 0.11
N LEU A 84 3.88 -12.17 -0.54
CA LEU A 84 5.29 -12.49 -0.56
C LEU A 84 5.88 -12.21 -1.94
N PRO A 85 7.03 -11.53 -2.05
CA PRO A 85 7.66 -11.27 -3.34
C PRO A 85 7.99 -12.60 -4.02
N GLY A 86 7.53 -12.74 -5.26
CA GLY A 86 7.84 -13.89 -6.10
C GLY A 86 9.35 -13.95 -6.34
N ARG A 87 10.02 -14.92 -5.72
CA ARG A 87 11.42 -15.22 -6.04
C ARG A 87 11.51 -15.79 -7.45
N ARG A 88 12.39 -15.23 -8.28
CA ARG A 88 13.00 -15.99 -9.38
C ARG A 88 13.91 -17.09 -8.83
#